data_AF-A0A167Q8F8-F1
#
_entry.id   AF-A0A167Q8F8-F1
#
_cell.length_a   1.000
_cell.length_b   1.000
_cell.length_c   1.000
_cell.angle_alpha   90.00
_cell.angle_beta   90.00
_cell.angle_gamma   90.00
#
_symmetry.space_group_name_H-M   'P 1'
#
loop_
_entity.id
_entity.type
_entity.pdbx_description
1 polymer ?
#
loop_
_entity_poly.entity_id
_entity_poly.type
_entity_poly.pdbx_seq_one_letter_code
_entity_poly.pdbx_strand_id
1 'polypeptide(L)'
;MAGNDEIKPPSPAEAFKLASNYAALLRALCLHPQYYMLEGKTATAQFVPVDAQRTPLPLLYGSQFAQDTYIKYVIPFLPQGATRKCKDIANPWAWSDPNYAWEWEWDAAAGVLKDTAGNAIEFPKLRKAEAMEKLTDILSRGFMIKKIILENETDPRARMMLGGASFDFDEEAKNAARNLD
;
A
#
# COMPACT_ATOMS: atom_id res chain seq x y z
N MET A 1 -22.03 27.37 1.31
CA MET A 1 -22.80 26.12 1.33
C MET A 1 -21.80 24.99 1.23
N ALA A 2 -21.40 24.40 2.35
CA ALA A 2 -20.49 23.26 2.36
C ALA A 2 -21.29 22.04 1.92
N GLY A 3 -20.97 21.49 0.75
CA GLY A 3 -21.53 20.23 0.28
C GLY A 3 -21.22 19.18 1.33
N ASN A 4 -22.26 18.47 1.75
CA ASN A 4 -22.16 17.34 2.66
C ASN A 4 -21.58 16.18 1.84
N ASP A 5 -20.27 16.23 1.56
CA ASP A 5 -19.52 15.14 0.94
C ASP A 5 -19.41 14.02 1.99
N GLU A 6 -20.52 13.31 2.15
CA GLU A 6 -20.58 12.10 2.95
C GLU A 6 -19.53 11.14 2.36
N ILE A 7 -18.47 10.87 3.11
CA ILE A 7 -17.48 9.86 2.73
C ILE A 7 -18.27 8.56 2.49
N LYS A 8 -18.02 7.87 1.38
CA LYS A 8 -18.69 6.62 0.99
C LYS A 8 -17.67 5.49 0.93
N PRO A 9 -18.09 4.24 1.17
CA PRO A 9 -17.26 3.08 0.87
C PRO A 9 -16.77 3.15 -0.59
N PRO A 10 -15.51 2.80 -0.87
CA PRO A 10 -14.98 2.86 -2.22
C PRO A 10 -15.72 1.87 -3.12
N SER A 11 -15.99 2.30 -4.35
CA SER A 11 -16.34 1.40 -5.46
C SER A 11 -15.19 0.43 -5.76
N PRO A 12 -15.42 -0.68 -6.48
CA PRO A 12 -14.34 -1.59 -6.87
C PRO A 12 -13.17 -0.89 -7.58
N ALA A 13 -13.46 0.08 -8.45
CA ALA A 13 -12.43 0.85 -9.14
C ALA A 13 -11.61 1.73 -8.18
N GLU A 14 -12.26 2.38 -7.21
CA GLU A 14 -11.57 3.18 -6.19
C GLU A 14 -10.74 2.29 -5.25
N ALA A 15 -11.29 1.15 -4.82
CA ALA A 15 -10.58 0.17 -4.00
C ALA A 15 -9.34 -0.37 -4.72
N PHE A 16 -9.48 -0.69 -6.02
CA PHE A 16 -8.35 -1.15 -6.84
C PHE A 16 -7.30 -0.04 -7.02
N LYS A 17 -7.72 1.20 -7.32
CA LYS A 17 -6.81 2.35 -7.44
C LYS A 17 -6.03 2.58 -6.14
N LEU A 18 -6.73 2.63 -5.01
CA LEU A 18 -6.13 2.76 -3.68
C LEU A 18 -5.11 1.64 -3.45
N ALA A 19 -5.49 0.40 -3.75
CA ALA A 19 -4.59 -0.73 -3.59
C ALA A 19 -3.36 -0.66 -4.49
N SER A 20 -3.50 -0.21 -5.74
CA SER A 20 -2.39 -0.09 -6.67
C SER A 20 -1.41 1.00 -6.23
N ASN A 21 -1.93 2.14 -5.74
CA ASN A 21 -1.11 3.23 -5.21
C ASN A 21 -0.30 2.78 -3.98
N TYR A 22 -0.92 2.10 -3.03
CA TYR A 22 -0.21 1.55 -1.86
C TYR A 22 0.76 0.44 -2.25
N ALA A 23 0.41 -0.44 -3.19
CA ALA A 23 1.30 -1.48 -3.69
C ALA A 23 2.53 -0.88 -4.42
N ALA A 24 2.35 0.21 -5.17
CA ALA A 24 3.46 0.94 -5.78
C ALA A 24 4.39 1.55 -4.72
N LEU A 25 3.82 2.20 -3.70
CA LEU A 25 4.61 2.73 -2.59
C LEU A 25 5.39 1.63 -1.85
N LEU A 26 4.74 0.51 -1.53
CA LEU A 26 5.40 -0.59 -0.85
C LEU A 26 6.52 -1.19 -1.69
N ARG A 27 6.37 -1.25 -3.01
CA ARG A 27 7.45 -1.68 -3.91
C ARG A 27 8.63 -0.72 -3.81
N ALA A 28 8.41 0.58 -3.92
CA ALA A 28 9.47 1.57 -3.80
C ALA A 28 10.21 1.47 -2.45
N LEU A 29 9.48 1.36 -1.34
CA LEU A 29 10.07 1.27 0.00
C LEU A 29 10.80 -0.06 0.26
N CYS A 30 10.20 -1.19 -0.11
CA CYS A 30 10.74 -2.52 0.19
C CYS A 30 11.82 -2.98 -0.79
N LEU A 31 11.88 -2.39 -1.98
CA LEU A 31 12.95 -2.64 -2.97
C LEU A 31 14.06 -1.58 -2.92
N HIS A 32 13.94 -0.60 -2.03
CA HIS A 32 14.99 0.38 -1.79
C HIS A 32 16.31 -0.32 -1.43
N PRO A 33 17.49 0.12 -1.96
CA PRO A 33 18.77 -0.59 -1.76
C PRO A 33 19.21 -0.76 -0.30
N GLN A 34 18.68 0.08 0.60
CA GLN A 34 18.96 0.02 2.05
C GLN A 34 17.87 -0.71 2.84
N TYR A 35 16.87 -1.30 2.17
CA TYR A 35 15.88 -2.17 2.79
C TYR A 35 16.44 -3.59 2.87
N TYR A 36 16.54 -4.12 4.09
CA TYR A 36 17.02 -5.49 4.29
C TYR A 36 15.84 -6.37 4.72
N MET A 37 15.48 -7.34 3.88
CA MET A 37 14.52 -8.37 4.28
C MET A 37 15.14 -9.25 5.38
N LEU A 38 14.30 -9.66 6.33
CA LEU A 38 14.74 -10.56 7.39
C LEU A 38 15.04 -11.95 6.82
N GLU A 39 16.29 -12.39 6.97
CA GLU A 39 16.75 -13.70 6.47
C GLU A 39 15.94 -14.86 7.08
N GLY A 40 15.71 -15.90 6.27
CA GLY A 40 15.01 -17.11 6.70
C GLY A 40 13.50 -16.97 6.89
N LYS A 41 12.91 -15.78 6.64
CA LYS A 41 11.45 -15.60 6.62
C LYS A 41 10.95 -15.40 5.20
N THR A 42 10.04 -16.27 4.77
CA THR A 42 9.31 -16.08 3.50
C THR A 42 8.34 -14.92 3.66
N ALA A 43 8.39 -13.95 2.74
CA ALA A 43 7.36 -12.93 2.65
C ALA A 43 6.00 -13.60 2.42
N THR A 44 5.00 -13.19 3.19
CA THR A 44 3.64 -13.71 3.02
C THR A 44 2.87 -12.84 2.05
N ALA A 45 1.66 -13.28 1.72
CA ALA A 45 0.73 -12.52 0.89
C ALA A 45 0.44 -11.10 1.41
N GLN A 46 0.59 -10.89 2.72
CA GLN A 46 0.26 -9.66 3.40
C GLN A 46 1.48 -8.95 3.97
N PHE A 47 2.60 -9.63 4.25
CA PHE A 47 3.68 -9.09 5.07
C PHE A 47 5.05 -9.35 4.47
N VAL A 48 5.81 -8.28 4.21
CA VAL A 48 7.24 -8.35 3.90
C VAL A 48 8.03 -8.23 5.23
N PRO A 49 8.81 -9.25 5.62
CA PRO A 49 9.56 -9.23 6.86
C PRO A 49 10.83 -8.39 6.70
N VAL A 50 11.07 -7.50 7.66
CA VAL A 50 12.19 -6.54 7.65
C VAL A 50 13.19 -6.85 8.76
N ASP A 51 14.48 -6.75 8.44
CA ASP A 51 15.57 -6.76 9.40
C ASP A 51 15.72 -5.36 10.02
N ALA A 52 15.23 -5.23 11.26
CA ALA A 52 15.26 -3.98 12.01
C ALA A 52 16.66 -3.57 12.50
N GLN A 53 17.65 -4.47 12.46
CA GLN A 53 19.03 -4.15 12.86
C GLN A 53 19.83 -3.54 11.70
N ARG A 54 19.52 -3.96 10.47
CA ARG A 54 20.25 -3.53 9.27
C ARG A 54 19.55 -2.40 8.50
N THR A 55 18.22 -2.34 8.56
CA THR A 55 17.44 -1.32 7.83
C THR A 55 17.49 0.02 8.58
N PRO A 56 17.82 1.15 7.90
CA PRO A 56 17.78 2.47 8.51
C PRO A 56 16.41 2.75 9.14
N LEU A 57 16.39 3.33 10.35
CA LEU A 57 15.14 3.60 11.09
C LEU A 57 14.07 4.34 10.27
N PRO A 58 14.40 5.38 9.48
CA PRO A 58 13.41 6.05 8.65
C PRO A 58 12.73 5.11 7.65
N LEU A 59 13.51 4.27 6.98
CA LEU A 59 13.01 3.30 6.01
C LEU A 59 12.22 2.17 6.70
N LEU A 60 12.69 1.72 7.86
CA LEU A 60 12.01 0.74 8.70
C LEU A 60 10.62 1.24 9.11
N TYR A 61 10.54 2.43 9.70
CA TYR A 61 9.27 3.00 10.16
C TYR A 61 8.34 3.38 9.02
N GLY A 62 8.87 3.99 7.95
CA GLY A 62 8.09 4.34 6.76
C GLY A 62 7.46 3.11 6.09
N SER A 63 8.26 2.07 5.86
CA SER A 63 7.79 0.82 5.25
C SER A 63 6.81 0.05 6.14
N GLN A 64 7.09 -0.07 7.44
CA GLN A 64 6.17 -0.71 8.39
C GLN A 64 4.83 0.02 8.47
N PHE A 65 4.86 1.35 8.53
CA PHE A 65 3.65 2.15 8.63
C PHE A 65 2.80 2.06 7.35
N ALA A 66 3.44 2.10 6.18
CA ALA A 66 2.77 1.88 4.89
C ALA A 66 2.20 0.45 4.79
N GLN A 67 2.95 -0.56 5.23
CA GLN A 67 2.55 -1.96 5.16
C GLN A 67 1.36 -2.24 6.09
N ASP A 68 1.42 -1.75 7.33
CA ASP A 68 0.29 -1.83 8.26
C ASP A 68 -0.96 -1.14 7.70
N THR A 69 -0.77 0.01 7.03
CA THR A 69 -1.88 0.74 6.41
C THR A 69 -2.52 -0.09 5.30
N TYR A 70 -1.70 -0.65 4.42
CA TYR A 70 -2.15 -1.50 3.32
C TYR A 70 -2.90 -2.74 3.84
N ILE A 71 -2.32 -3.47 4.79
CA ILE A 71 -2.89 -4.72 5.30
C ILE A 71 -4.20 -4.50 6.06
N LYS A 72 -4.22 -3.55 7.01
CA LYS A 72 -5.32 -3.44 7.97
C LYS A 72 -6.52 -2.68 7.40
N TYR A 73 -6.27 -1.79 6.44
CA TYR A 73 -7.28 -0.84 5.98
C TYR A 73 -7.55 -0.92 4.48
N VAL A 74 -6.56 -1.18 3.62
CA VAL A 74 -6.78 -1.25 2.16
C VAL A 74 -7.20 -2.65 1.70
N ILE A 75 -6.45 -3.70 2.08
CA ILE A 75 -6.75 -5.10 1.71
C ILE A 75 -8.19 -5.55 2.02
N PRO A 76 -8.85 -5.13 3.12
CA PRO A 76 -10.23 -5.51 3.39
C PRO A 76 -11.24 -5.10 2.31
N PHE A 77 -10.92 -4.13 1.45
CA PHE A 77 -11.75 -3.75 0.31
C PHE A 77 -11.52 -4.63 -0.94
N LEU A 78 -10.56 -5.55 -0.90
CA LEU A 78 -10.16 -6.37 -2.05
C LEU A 78 -10.67 -7.81 -1.91
N PRO A 79 -10.90 -8.52 -3.02
CA PRO A 79 -11.19 -9.94 -2.97
C PRO A 79 -10.06 -10.73 -2.27
N GLN A 80 -10.43 -11.84 -1.63
CA GLN A 80 -9.47 -12.65 -0.88
C GLN A 80 -8.34 -13.14 -1.80
N GLY A 81 -7.09 -12.87 -1.39
CA GLY A 81 -5.90 -13.28 -2.14
C GLY A 81 -5.54 -12.37 -3.32
N ALA A 82 -6.23 -11.25 -3.52
CA ALA A 82 -5.97 -10.33 -4.64
C ALA A 82 -4.49 -9.91 -4.74
N THR A 83 -3.83 -9.65 -3.61
CA THR A 83 -2.40 -9.28 -3.52
C THR A 83 -1.42 -10.38 -3.93
N ARG A 84 -1.91 -11.58 -4.24
CA ARG A 84 -1.14 -12.73 -4.74
C ARG A 84 -1.60 -13.21 -6.11
N LYS A 85 -2.66 -12.62 -6.64
CA LYS A 85 -3.28 -13.07 -7.88
C LYS A 85 -3.24 -12.00 -8.95
N CYS A 86 -3.24 -10.73 -8.57
CA CYS A 86 -3.13 -9.59 -9.47
C CYS A 86 -1.82 -8.84 -9.25
N LYS A 87 -1.04 -8.66 -10.32
CA LYS A 87 0.29 -8.04 -10.28
C LYS A 87 0.26 -6.58 -9.84
N ASP A 88 -0.76 -5.82 -10.27
CA ASP A 88 -0.86 -4.37 -10.06
C ASP A 88 -1.05 -3.96 -8.60
N ILE A 89 -1.56 -4.88 -7.79
CA ILE A 89 -1.82 -4.74 -6.34
C ILE A 89 -1.02 -5.76 -5.53
N ALA A 90 -0.02 -6.38 -6.15
CA ALA A 90 0.77 -7.41 -5.53
C ALA A 90 1.65 -6.85 -4.40
N ASN A 91 1.92 -7.68 -3.39
CA ASN A 91 2.97 -7.34 -2.44
C ASN A 91 4.35 -7.31 -3.13
N PRO A 92 5.33 -6.55 -2.60
CA PRO A 92 6.63 -6.37 -3.25
C PRO A 92 7.39 -7.65 -3.57
N TRP A 93 7.27 -8.69 -2.73
CA TRP A 93 7.94 -9.97 -2.95
C TRP A 93 7.33 -10.77 -4.10
N ALA A 94 6.00 -10.88 -4.14
CA ALA A 94 5.30 -11.53 -5.25
C ALA A 94 5.60 -10.80 -6.57
N TRP A 95 5.63 -9.46 -6.52
CA TRP A 95 5.87 -8.62 -7.68
C TRP A 95 7.28 -8.76 -8.26
N SER A 96 8.29 -8.96 -7.40
CA SER A 96 9.70 -9.08 -7.81
C SER A 96 10.11 -10.49 -8.24
N ASP A 97 9.28 -11.52 -8.01
CA ASP A 97 9.53 -12.86 -8.51
C ASP A 97 9.23 -12.95 -10.02
N PRO A 98 10.26 -13.14 -10.87
CA PRO A 98 10.07 -13.20 -12.32
C PRO A 98 9.29 -14.44 -12.78
N ASN A 99 9.18 -15.47 -11.95
CA ASN A 99 8.47 -16.71 -12.25
C ASN A 99 7.06 -16.73 -11.67
N TYR A 100 6.60 -15.62 -11.09
CA TYR A 100 5.30 -15.56 -10.44
C TYR A 100 4.16 -15.64 -11.48
N ALA A 101 3.31 -16.66 -11.34
CA ALA A 101 2.14 -16.84 -12.19
C ALA A 101 0.96 -16.04 -11.62
N TRP A 102 0.56 -14.98 -12.34
CA TRP A 102 -0.60 -14.16 -11.99
C TRP A 102 -1.87 -14.83 -12.50
N GLU A 103 -2.91 -14.83 -11.67
CA GLU A 103 -4.19 -15.47 -11.98
C GLU A 103 -5.24 -14.46 -12.42
N TRP A 104 -5.10 -13.20 -11.99
CA TRP A 104 -6.11 -12.15 -12.14
C TRP A 104 -5.53 -10.89 -12.79
N GLU A 105 -6.34 -10.24 -13.61
CA GLU A 105 -6.02 -8.97 -14.26
C GLU A 105 -7.15 -7.96 -14.04
N TRP A 106 -6.79 -6.67 -14.01
CA TRP A 106 -7.76 -5.60 -13.90
C TRP A 106 -8.28 -5.19 -15.28
N ASP A 107 -9.59 -5.32 -15.48
CA ASP A 107 -10.27 -4.76 -16.64
C ASP A 107 -10.74 -3.35 -16.31
N ALA A 108 -9.94 -2.35 -16.72
CA ALA A 108 -10.25 -0.95 -16.49
C ALA A 108 -11.53 -0.46 -17.18
N ALA A 109 -11.92 -1.08 -18.30
CA ALA A 109 -13.13 -0.70 -19.03
C ALA A 109 -14.39 -1.22 -18.33
N ALA A 110 -14.34 -2.42 -17.77
CA ALA A 110 -15.43 -3.01 -17.01
C ALA A 110 -15.42 -2.64 -15.51
N GLY A 111 -14.30 -2.12 -15.00
CA GLY A 111 -14.14 -1.77 -13.58
C GLY A 111 -14.14 -2.99 -12.66
N VAL A 112 -13.60 -4.13 -13.12
CA VAL A 112 -13.60 -5.39 -12.39
C VAL A 112 -12.28 -6.13 -12.52
N LEU A 113 -11.94 -6.95 -11.51
CA LEU A 113 -10.91 -7.99 -11.65
C LEU A 113 -11.48 -9.17 -12.43
N LYS A 114 -10.70 -9.76 -13.32
CA LYS A 114 -11.05 -10.98 -14.06
C LYS A 114 -10.04 -12.09 -13.80
N ASP A 115 -10.52 -13.33 -13.71
CA ASP A 115 -9.63 -14.50 -13.73
C ASP A 115 -9.18 -14.86 -15.15
N THR A 116 -8.32 -15.88 -15.26
CA THR A 116 -7.81 -16.41 -16.53
C THR A 116 -8.90 -16.96 -17.46
N ALA A 117 -10.10 -17.26 -16.95
CA ALA A 117 -11.26 -17.67 -17.74
C ALA A 117 -12.17 -16.50 -18.13
N GLY A 118 -11.83 -15.27 -17.72
CA GLY A 118 -12.59 -14.05 -18.01
C GLY A 118 -13.76 -13.79 -17.05
N ASN A 119 -13.90 -14.57 -15.98
CA ASN A 119 -14.97 -14.36 -15.00
C ASN A 119 -14.64 -13.17 -14.10
N ALA A 120 -15.63 -12.33 -13.83
CA ALA A 120 -15.48 -11.22 -12.91
C ALA A 120 -15.37 -11.71 -11.46
N ILE A 121 -14.38 -11.18 -10.73
CA ILE A 121 -14.17 -11.44 -9.30
C ILE A 121 -14.95 -10.42 -8.48
N GLU A 122 -15.82 -10.91 -7.59
CA GLU A 122 -16.63 -10.07 -6.71
C GLU A 122 -15.77 -9.41 -5.63
N PHE A 123 -15.93 -8.09 -5.47
CA PHE A 123 -15.33 -7.33 -4.36
C PHE A 123 -16.14 -7.52 -3.08
N PRO A 124 -15.48 -7.57 -1.90
CA PRO A 124 -16.16 -7.75 -0.64
C PRO A 124 -17.11 -6.60 -0.33
N LYS A 125 -18.26 -6.94 0.25
CA LYS A 125 -19.23 -5.95 0.75
C LYS A 125 -19.02 -5.80 2.26
N LEU A 126 -18.32 -4.74 2.64
CA LEU A 126 -18.16 -4.37 4.05
C LEU A 126 -19.40 -3.64 4.56
N ARG A 127 -19.65 -3.70 5.88
CA ARG A 127 -20.69 -2.88 6.51
C ARG A 127 -20.29 -1.41 6.39
N LYS A 128 -21.27 -0.51 6.18
CA LYS A 128 -20.99 0.94 6.00
C LYS A 128 -20.09 1.49 7.12
N ALA A 129 -20.39 1.23 8.38
CA ALA A 129 -19.57 1.72 9.50
C ALA A 129 -18.11 1.24 9.43
N GLU A 130 -17.88 -0.04 9.15
CA GLU A 130 -16.54 -0.63 9.03
C GLU A 130 -15.77 -0.05 7.84
N ALA A 131 -16.43 0.06 6.67
CA ALA A 131 -15.83 0.67 5.49
C ALA A 131 -15.41 2.13 5.75
N MET A 132 -16.23 2.87 6.48
CA MET A 132 -15.99 4.27 6.81
C MET A 132 -14.83 4.46 7.78
N GLU A 133 -14.75 3.62 8.81
CA GLU A 133 -13.63 3.59 9.74
C GLU A 133 -12.33 3.35 8.97
N LYS A 134 -12.29 2.30 8.14
CA LYS A 134 -11.11 1.96 7.33
C LYS A 134 -10.72 3.07 6.37
N LEU A 135 -11.68 3.69 5.69
CA LEU A 135 -11.39 4.78 4.77
C LEU A 135 -10.85 6.02 5.48
N THR A 136 -11.38 6.35 6.66
CA THR A 136 -10.86 7.45 7.49
C THR A 136 -9.42 7.18 7.95
N ASP A 137 -9.12 5.93 8.34
CA ASP A 137 -7.76 5.50 8.65
C ASP A 137 -6.84 5.59 7.43
N ILE A 138 -7.28 5.14 6.25
CA ILE A 138 -6.49 5.25 5.00
C ILE A 138 -6.14 6.71 4.73
N LEU A 139 -7.10 7.63 4.78
CA LEU A 139 -6.87 9.04 4.47
C LEU A 139 -5.90 9.69 5.46
N SER A 140 -6.12 9.48 6.77
CA SER A 140 -5.26 10.05 7.81
C SER A 140 -3.85 9.45 7.81
N ARG A 141 -3.73 8.15 7.57
CA ARG A 141 -2.44 7.45 7.45
C ARG A 141 -1.73 7.79 6.15
N GLY A 142 -2.45 7.90 5.04
CA GLY A 142 -1.93 8.36 3.76
C GLY A 142 -1.32 9.75 3.86
N PHE A 143 -2.01 10.69 4.53
CA PHE A 143 -1.46 12.00 4.85
C PHE A 143 -0.16 11.92 5.66
N MET A 144 -0.13 11.09 6.71
CA MET A 144 1.08 10.90 7.51
C MET A 144 2.23 10.26 6.72
N ILE A 145 1.94 9.28 5.86
CA ILE A 145 2.91 8.64 4.96
C ILE A 145 3.50 9.68 4.00
N LYS A 146 2.66 10.50 3.37
CA LYS A 146 3.11 11.61 2.51
C LYS A 146 4.01 12.55 3.26
N LYS A 147 3.61 12.96 4.46
CA LYS A 147 4.38 13.86 5.31
C LYS A 147 5.77 13.30 5.64
N ILE A 148 5.87 12.05 6.10
CA ILE A 148 7.17 11.47 6.47
C ILE A 148 8.05 11.22 5.23
N ILE A 149 7.49 10.85 4.08
CA ILE A 149 8.31 10.58 2.89
C ILE A 149 8.76 11.89 2.23
N LEU A 150 7.86 12.86 2.09
CA LEU A 150 8.09 14.07 1.30
C LEU A 150 8.71 15.22 2.11
N GLU A 151 8.50 15.26 3.43
CA GLU A 151 8.84 16.42 4.26
C GLU A 151 9.83 16.09 5.40
N ASN A 152 10.40 14.88 5.50
CA ASN A 152 11.30 14.56 6.63
C ASN A 152 12.58 15.41 6.70
N GLU A 153 13.01 15.96 5.57
CA GLU A 153 14.18 16.84 5.51
C GLU A 153 13.83 18.25 6.01
N THR A 154 12.61 18.71 5.80
CA THR A 154 12.19 20.10 5.99
C THR A 154 11.28 20.33 7.19
N ASP A 155 10.48 19.33 7.61
CA ASP A 155 9.62 19.39 8.79
C ASP A 155 10.22 18.57 9.95
N PRO A 156 10.61 19.22 11.07
CA PRO A 156 11.10 18.54 12.26
C PRO A 156 10.15 17.49 12.83
N ARG A 157 8.83 17.67 12.71
CA ARG A 157 7.83 16.69 13.18
C ARG A 157 7.87 15.43 12.33
N ALA A 158 7.95 15.57 11.01
CA ALA A 158 8.10 14.45 10.09
C ALA A 158 9.40 13.68 10.39
N ARG A 159 10.50 14.40 10.63
CA ARG A 159 11.78 13.81 11.03
C ARG A 159 11.71 13.04 12.35
N MET A 160 11.05 13.61 13.35
CA MET A 160 10.88 12.96 14.66
C MET A 160 10.08 11.65 14.56
N MET A 161 9.08 11.58 13.69
CA MET A 161 8.33 10.34 13.41
C MET A 161 9.19 9.24 12.79
N LEU A 162 10.35 9.60 12.21
CA LEU A 162 11.33 8.69 11.62
C LEU A 162 12.53 8.40 12.54
N GLY A 163 12.43 8.73 13.83
CA GLY A 163 13.51 8.53 14.80
C GLY A 163 14.53 9.66 14.85
N GLY A 164 14.19 10.85 14.34
CA GLY A 164 15.00 12.07 14.47
C GLY A 164 16.06 12.26 13.38
N ALA A 165 16.15 11.33 12.42
CA ALA A 165 17.03 11.43 11.25
C ALA A 165 16.24 11.75 9.98
N SER A 166 16.83 12.54 9.08
CA SER A 166 16.35 12.67 7.71
C SER A 166 16.80 11.47 6.87
N PHE A 167 16.07 11.19 5.80
CA PHE A 167 16.33 10.09 4.90
C PHE A 167 15.85 10.43 3.50
N ASP A 168 16.72 10.22 2.52
CA ASP A 168 16.32 10.28 1.11
C ASP A 168 15.63 8.97 0.76
N PHE A 169 14.31 9.02 0.64
CA PHE A 169 13.49 7.89 0.23
C PHE A 169 13.59 7.56 -1.25
N ASP A 170 14.37 8.30 -2.03
CA ASP A 170 14.41 8.30 -3.49
C ASP A 170 13.17 8.91 -4.18
N GLU A 171 13.29 9.19 -5.48
CA GLU A 171 12.20 9.79 -6.26
C GLU A 171 11.07 8.80 -6.58
N GLU A 172 11.34 7.49 -6.59
CA GLU A 172 10.30 6.49 -6.84
C GLU A 172 9.31 6.46 -5.68
N ALA A 173 9.81 6.41 -4.44
CA ALA A 173 8.98 6.44 -3.25
C ALA A 173 8.28 7.79 -3.07
N LYS A 174 8.95 8.92 -3.36
CA LYS A 174 8.32 10.25 -3.32
C LYS A 174 7.18 10.36 -4.34
N ASN A 175 7.36 9.86 -5.56
CA ASN A 175 6.31 9.85 -6.58
C ASN A 175 5.14 8.94 -6.17
N ALA A 176 5.42 7.74 -5.65
CA ALA A 176 4.37 6.85 -5.16
C ALA A 176 3.60 7.46 -3.98
N ALA A 177 4.27 8.15 -3.05
CA ALA A 177 3.63 8.84 -1.94
C ALA A 177 2.70 9.96 -2.41
N ARG A 178 3.11 10.76 -3.42
CA ARG A 178 2.25 11.81 -4.01
C ARG A 178 0.94 11.27 -4.58
N ASN A 179 0.92 9.99 -4.98
CA ASN A 179 -0.25 9.33 -5.56
C ASN A 179 -1.20 8.70 -4.52
N LEU A 180 -0.98 8.84 -3.21
CA LEU A 180 -1.88 8.27 -2.20
C LEU A 180 -3.26 8.97 -2.07
N ASP A 181 -3.59 9.90 -2.98
CA ASP A 181 -4.82 10.71 -3.00
C ASP A 181 -5.95 10.13 -3.86
#